data_AF-A0AAE5CQ89-F1
#
_entry.id   AF-A0AAE5CQ89-F1
#
_cell.length_a   1.000
_cell.length_b   1.000
_cell.length_c   1.000
_cell.angle_alpha   90.00
_cell.angle_beta   90.00
_cell.angle_gamma   90.00
#
_symmetry.space_group_name_H-M   'P 1'
#
loop_
_entity.id
_entity.type
_entity.pdbx_description
1 polymer ?
#
loop_
_entity_poly.entity_id
_entity_poly.type
_entity_poly.pdbx_seq_one_letter_code
_entity_poly.pdbx_strand_id
1 'polypeptide(L)'
;MKTNDKYRGDLQVGNVSYKDDMLYKIDEIRKRTNATYEAAKLALEKASGDVVQALVELEKSSARREIIKVKGPDLVRTVSAIIRRGNASRIIVRSGDYVVADIPVTIGVVATVLAPWLAVLSSVALLLSTWTVEIERPIDENGQ
;
A
#
# COMPACT_ATOMS: atom_id res chain seq x y z
N MET A 1 17.48 -28.11 -58.64
CA MET A 1 16.32 -27.94 -57.75
C MET A 1 16.36 -29.03 -56.68
N LYS A 2 16.84 -28.71 -55.48
CA LYS A 2 16.71 -29.55 -54.28
C LYS A 2 16.43 -28.59 -53.12
N THR A 3 15.18 -28.55 -52.68
CA THR A 3 14.75 -27.85 -51.46
C THR A 3 15.31 -28.62 -50.27
N ASN A 4 16.21 -28.00 -49.50
CA ASN A 4 16.84 -28.63 -48.35
C ASN A 4 16.08 -28.23 -47.09
N ASP A 5 15.23 -29.17 -46.65
CA ASP A 5 14.58 -29.25 -45.36
C ASP A 5 15.66 -29.21 -44.27
N LYS A 6 15.81 -28.08 -43.56
CA LYS A 6 16.84 -27.98 -42.52
C LYS A 6 16.48 -27.12 -41.31
N TYR A 7 15.20 -27.01 -40.98
CA TYR A 7 14.79 -26.39 -39.72
C TYR A 7 13.64 -27.17 -39.09
N ARG A 8 13.97 -28.42 -38.74
CA ARG A 8 13.22 -29.28 -37.83
C ARG A 8 14.18 -29.67 -36.71
N GLY A 9 13.89 -29.22 -35.48
CA GLY A 9 14.69 -29.36 -34.24
C GLY A 9 15.29 -28.01 -33.82
N ASP A 10 15.16 -27.49 -32.59
CA ASP A 10 15.16 -28.19 -31.31
C ASP A 10 14.43 -27.46 -30.17
N LEU A 11 13.95 -28.29 -29.26
CA LEU A 11 13.33 -28.02 -27.95
C LEU A 11 14.24 -27.15 -27.05
N GLN A 12 13.72 -26.06 -26.47
CA GLN A 12 14.28 -25.48 -25.24
C GLN A 12 13.28 -25.65 -24.09
N VAL A 13 13.70 -26.48 -23.15
CA VAL A 13 12.97 -27.10 -22.05
C VAL A 13 13.12 -26.28 -20.76
N GLY A 14 11.99 -26.07 -20.06
CA GLY A 14 11.94 -26.04 -18.59
C GLY A 14 11.81 -24.69 -17.90
N ASN A 15 12.67 -23.70 -18.19
CA ASN A 15 12.84 -22.56 -17.27
C ASN A 15 12.52 -21.16 -17.85
N VAL A 16 12.42 -21.03 -19.17
CA VAL A 16 12.24 -19.72 -19.83
C VAL A 16 10.74 -19.40 -19.99
N SER A 17 9.95 -20.38 -20.44
CA SER A 17 8.49 -20.23 -20.64
C SER A 17 7.72 -19.85 -19.36
N TYR A 18 8.20 -20.26 -18.18
CA TYR A 18 7.53 -19.99 -16.90
C TYR A 18 7.80 -18.58 -16.38
N LYS A 19 9.00 -18.03 -16.66
CA LYS A 19 9.35 -16.66 -16.29
C LYS A 19 8.61 -15.67 -17.18
N ASP A 20 8.55 -15.91 -18.48
CA ASP A 20 7.81 -15.05 -19.41
C ASP A 20 6.31 -14.96 -19.06
N ASP A 21 5.70 -16.08 -18.63
CA ASP A 21 4.31 -16.11 -18.16
C ASP A 21 4.11 -15.29 -16.88
N MET A 22 5.02 -15.39 -15.92
CA MET A 22 4.96 -14.62 -14.67
C MET A 22 5.15 -13.12 -14.90
N LEU A 23 6.09 -12.75 -15.77
CA LEU A 23 6.32 -11.36 -16.18
C LEU A 23 5.05 -10.79 -16.84
N TYR A 24 4.47 -11.53 -17.78
CA TYR A 24 3.23 -11.14 -18.47
C TYR A 24 2.07 -10.89 -17.49
N LYS A 25 1.86 -11.80 -16.54
CA LYS A 25 0.80 -11.66 -15.52
C LYS A 25 1.03 -10.47 -14.61
N ILE A 26 2.27 -10.21 -14.19
CA ILE A 26 2.61 -9.04 -13.37
C ILE A 26 2.37 -7.74 -14.14
N ASP A 27 2.77 -7.67 -15.41
CA ASP A 27 2.55 -6.49 -16.23
C ASP A 27 1.05 -6.25 -16.50
N GLU A 28 0.26 -7.32 -16.71
CA GLU A 28 -1.19 -7.21 -16.86
C GLU A 28 -1.86 -6.66 -15.60
N ILE A 29 -1.42 -7.11 -14.43
CA ILE A 29 -1.88 -6.58 -13.14
C ILE A 29 -1.54 -5.09 -13.00
N ARG A 30 -0.31 -4.69 -13.30
CA ARG A 30 0.14 -3.28 -13.23
C ARG A 30 -0.47 -2.37 -14.28
N LYS A 31 -0.96 -2.91 -15.40
CA LYS A 31 -1.72 -2.12 -16.39
C LYS A 31 -3.11 -1.80 -15.88
N ARG A 32 -3.73 -2.72 -15.15
CA ARG A 32 -5.10 -2.60 -14.63
C ARG A 32 -5.17 -1.95 -13.26
N THR A 33 -4.06 -1.99 -12.52
CA THR A 33 -3.92 -1.45 -11.17
C THR A 33 -2.74 -0.50 -11.14
N ASN A 34 -2.76 0.57 -10.33
CA ASN A 34 -1.59 1.42 -10.14
C ASN A 34 -0.55 0.79 -9.17
N ALA A 35 -0.44 -0.54 -9.16
CA ALA A 35 0.42 -1.28 -8.24
C ALA A 35 1.89 -1.25 -8.68
N THR A 36 2.79 -1.30 -7.71
CA THR A 36 4.22 -1.49 -7.98
C THR A 36 4.48 -2.92 -8.46
N TYR A 37 5.63 -3.14 -9.11
CA TYR A 37 6.03 -4.47 -9.57
C TYR A 37 6.13 -5.49 -8.43
N GLU A 38 6.65 -5.04 -7.29
CA GLU A 38 6.73 -5.84 -6.07
C GLU A 38 5.35 -6.18 -5.51
N ALA A 39 4.44 -5.21 -5.43
CA ALA A 39 3.07 -5.45 -4.98
C ALA A 39 2.34 -6.44 -5.90
N ALA A 40 2.47 -6.27 -7.22
CA ALA A 40 1.88 -7.17 -8.21
C ALA A 40 2.45 -8.59 -8.13
N LYS A 41 3.77 -8.73 -7.95
CA LYS A 41 4.42 -10.03 -7.73
C LYS A 41 3.88 -10.73 -6.48
N LEU A 42 3.86 -10.01 -5.35
CA LEU A 42 3.39 -10.56 -4.08
C LEU A 42 1.93 -10.99 -4.13
N ALA A 43 1.07 -10.17 -4.77
CA ALA A 43 -0.33 -10.51 -4.95
C ALA A 43 -0.51 -11.76 -5.83
N LEU A 44 0.27 -11.89 -6.90
CA LEU A 44 0.24 -13.06 -7.77
C LEU A 44 0.75 -14.33 -7.05
N GLU A 45 1.78 -14.22 -6.21
CA GLU A 45 2.29 -15.32 -5.38
C GLU A 45 1.25 -15.78 -4.35
N LYS A 46 0.58 -14.84 -3.67
CA LYS A 46 -0.53 -15.14 -2.73
C LYS A 46 -1.72 -15.78 -3.45
N ALA A 47 -2.04 -15.30 -4.64
CA ALA A 47 -3.10 -15.82 -5.49
C ALA A 47 -2.73 -17.12 -6.22
N SER A 48 -1.57 -17.73 -5.90
CA SER A 48 -1.10 -18.97 -6.53
C SER A 48 -1.08 -18.91 -8.07
N GLY A 49 -0.79 -17.74 -8.62
CA GLY A 49 -0.70 -17.50 -10.07
C GLY A 49 -2.00 -17.11 -10.77
N ASP A 50 -3.12 -16.97 -10.06
CA ASP A 50 -4.39 -16.48 -10.60
C ASP A 50 -4.40 -14.93 -10.65
N VAL A 51 -4.48 -14.39 -11.87
CA VAL A 51 -4.46 -12.94 -12.10
C VAL A 51 -5.71 -12.25 -11.54
N VAL A 52 -6.87 -12.89 -11.65
CA VAL A 52 -8.13 -12.30 -11.17
C VAL A 52 -8.13 -12.25 -9.64
N GLN A 53 -7.71 -13.33 -8.99
CA GLN A 53 -7.55 -13.34 -7.53
C GLN A 53 -6.46 -12.37 -7.07
N ALA A 54 -5.36 -12.22 -7.84
CA ALA A 54 -4.32 -11.23 -7.53
C ALA A 54 -4.83 -9.79 -7.65
N LEU A 55 -5.68 -9.49 -8.65
CA LEU A 55 -6.33 -8.18 -8.78
C LEU A 55 -7.26 -7.91 -7.60
N VAL A 56 -8.08 -8.90 -7.22
CA VAL A 56 -8.96 -8.79 -6.04
C VAL A 56 -8.15 -8.63 -4.75
N GLU A 57 -7.05 -9.37 -4.59
CA GLU A 57 -6.15 -9.25 -3.45
C GLU A 57 -5.48 -7.87 -3.42
N LEU A 58 -5.10 -7.30 -4.58
CA LEU A 58 -4.58 -5.94 -4.68
C LEU A 58 -5.62 -4.89 -4.33
N GLU A 59 -6.86 -5.05 -4.78
CA GLU A 59 -7.97 -4.15 -4.40
C GLU A 59 -8.26 -4.24 -2.89
N LYS A 60 -8.20 -5.44 -2.31
CA LYS A 60 -8.31 -5.68 -0.87
C LYS A 60 -7.10 -5.18 -0.07
N SER A 61 -5.91 -5.12 -0.67
CA SER A 61 -4.69 -4.68 0.00
C SER A 61 -4.32 -3.22 -0.29
N SER A 62 -4.99 -2.55 -1.22
CA SER A 62 -4.95 -1.10 -1.33
C SER A 62 -5.64 -0.47 -0.12
N ALA A 63 -4.83 -0.16 0.90
CA ALA A 63 -5.28 0.50 2.13
C ALA A 63 -6.20 1.68 1.79
N ARG A 64 -7.37 1.75 2.44
CA ARG A 64 -8.28 2.86 2.23
C ARG A 64 -7.63 4.11 2.78
N ARG A 65 -7.27 5.03 1.88
CA ARG A 65 -6.71 6.33 2.22
C ARG A 65 -7.84 7.32 2.48
N GLU A 66 -7.88 7.85 3.69
CA GLU A 66 -8.81 8.89 4.09
C GLU A 66 -8.06 10.18 4.38
N ILE A 67 -8.56 11.31 3.89
CA ILE A 67 -7.97 12.63 4.12
C ILE A 67 -8.96 13.47 4.92
N ILE A 68 -8.53 13.93 6.08
CA ILE A 68 -9.33 14.75 6.99
C ILE A 68 -8.63 16.09 7.18
N LYS A 69 -9.36 17.20 6.95
CA LYS A 69 -8.88 18.53 7.32
C LYS A 69 -9.24 18.83 8.76
N VAL A 70 -8.27 19.25 9.54
CA VAL A 70 -8.41 19.46 10.98
C VAL A 70 -7.87 20.86 11.34
N LYS A 71 -8.52 21.53 12.28
CA LYS A 71 -8.00 22.78 12.85
C LYS A 71 -6.88 22.46 13.84
N GLY A 72 -5.91 23.36 13.98
CA GLY A 72 -4.75 23.18 14.88
C GLY A 72 -5.11 22.65 16.28
N PRO A 73 -6.02 23.31 17.02
CA PRO A 73 -6.39 22.86 18.38
C PRO A 73 -6.99 21.45 18.45
N ASP A 74 -7.60 20.97 17.37
CA ASP A 74 -8.27 19.67 17.31
C ASP A 74 -7.35 18.55 16.76
N LEU A 75 -6.16 18.90 16.27
CA LEU A 75 -5.26 17.97 15.59
C LEU A 75 -4.85 16.80 16.49
N VAL A 76 -4.27 17.11 17.66
CA VAL A 76 -3.78 16.10 18.61
C VAL A 76 -4.92 15.21 19.08
N ARG A 77 -6.09 15.79 19.35
CA ARG A 77 -7.29 15.06 19.76
C ARG A 77 -7.76 14.09 18.66
N THR A 78 -7.75 14.54 17.41
CA THR A 78 -8.15 13.73 16.25
C THR A 78 -7.20 12.56 16.05
N VAL A 79 -5.88 12.82 16.02
CA VAL A 79 -4.85 11.79 15.87
C VAL A 79 -4.93 10.76 17.01
N SER A 80 -5.06 11.22 18.26
CA SER A 80 -5.22 10.33 19.42
C SER A 80 -6.49 9.47 19.36
N ALA A 81 -7.59 10.03 18.86
CA ALA A 81 -8.83 9.29 18.67
C ALA A 81 -8.69 8.18 17.61
N ILE A 82 -7.99 8.45 16.51
CA ILE A 82 -7.71 7.46 15.45
C ILE A 82 -6.85 6.32 16.01
N ILE A 83 -5.76 6.65 16.71
CA ILE A 83 -4.89 5.66 17.36
C ILE A 83 -5.69 4.80 18.34
N ARG A 84 -6.52 5.41 19.19
CA ARG A 84 -7.36 4.68 20.16
C ARG A 84 -8.41 3.78 19.51
N ARG A 85 -8.92 4.16 18.35
CA ARG A 85 -9.84 3.30 17.58
C ARG A 85 -9.14 2.08 17.00
N GLY A 86 -7.81 2.13 16.82
CA GLY A 86 -7.02 1.00 16.30
C GLY A 86 -7.37 0.61 14.87
N ASN A 87 -8.05 1.48 14.12
CA ASN A 87 -8.56 1.20 12.78
C ASN A 87 -7.73 1.84 11.66
N ALA A 88 -6.53 2.31 11.99
CA ALA A 88 -5.56 2.88 11.08
C ALA A 88 -4.26 2.09 11.23
N SER A 89 -3.59 1.79 10.12
CA SER A 89 -2.25 1.20 10.12
C SER A 89 -1.15 2.27 10.04
N ARG A 90 -1.48 3.46 9.51
CA ARG A 90 -0.55 4.59 9.42
C ARG A 90 -1.31 5.92 9.44
N ILE A 91 -0.74 6.92 10.10
CA ILE A 91 -1.25 8.28 10.16
C ILE A 91 -0.15 9.24 9.70
N ILE A 92 -0.43 10.01 8.65
CA ILE A 92 0.47 11.04 8.12
C ILE A 92 -0.16 12.40 8.36
N VAL A 93 0.53 13.28 9.06
CA VAL A 93 0.09 14.63 9.37
C VAL A 93 0.86 15.62 8.51
N ARG A 94 0.15 16.46 7.76
CA ARG A 94 0.71 17.50 6.90
C ARG A 94 0.25 18.91 7.27
N SER A 95 1.12 19.88 7.02
CA SER A 95 0.77 21.29 6.94
C SER A 95 1.22 21.85 5.59
N GLY A 96 0.26 22.21 4.74
CA GLY A 96 0.53 22.47 3.32
C GLY A 96 1.20 21.25 2.67
N ASP A 97 2.34 21.48 2.04
CA ASP A 97 3.13 20.45 1.34
C ASP A 97 4.10 19.68 2.24
N TYR A 98 4.22 20.07 3.52
CA TYR A 98 5.19 19.49 4.44
C TYR A 98 4.58 18.38 5.28
N VAL A 99 5.26 17.23 5.36
CA VAL A 99 4.95 16.15 6.31
C VAL A 99 5.56 16.49 7.66
N VAL A 100 4.71 16.65 8.67
CA VAL A 100 5.10 17.04 10.03
C VAL A 100 5.20 15.82 10.95
N ALA A 101 4.38 14.80 10.73
CA ALA A 101 4.50 13.52 11.42
C ALA A 101 4.07 12.37 10.52
N ASP A 102 4.73 11.23 10.68
CA ASP A 102 4.41 9.97 10.03
C ASP A 102 4.48 8.87 11.09
N ILE A 103 3.32 8.33 11.44
CA ILE A 103 3.10 7.52 12.63
C ILE A 103 2.62 6.14 12.19
N PRO A 104 3.40 5.06 12.40
CA PRO A 104 2.91 3.71 12.24
C PRO A 104 1.98 3.35 13.40
N VAL A 105 0.78 2.87 13.10
CA VAL A 105 -0.26 2.51 14.09
C VAL A 105 -0.58 1.02 13.92
N THR A 106 0.42 0.17 14.08
CA THR A 106 0.25 -1.28 13.99
C THR A 106 -0.11 -1.86 15.36
N ILE A 107 -0.86 -2.96 15.38
CA ILE A 107 -1.06 -3.78 16.58
C ILE A 107 0.33 -4.19 17.12
N GLY A 108 0.68 -3.70 18.32
CA GLY A 108 1.98 -3.95 18.96
C GLY A 108 2.91 -2.73 19.07
N VAL A 109 2.55 -1.57 18.51
CA VAL A 109 3.30 -0.33 18.76
C VAL A 109 3.06 0.13 20.21
N VAL A 110 4.15 0.34 20.95
CA VAL A 110 4.11 0.77 22.35
C VAL A 110 3.92 2.28 22.49
N ALA A 111 3.29 2.72 23.59
CA ALA A 111 3.03 4.14 23.86
C ALA A 111 4.30 5.00 23.89
N THR A 112 5.43 4.42 24.32
CA THR A 112 6.75 5.11 24.30
C THR A 112 7.22 5.45 22.90
N VAL A 113 6.82 4.67 21.89
CA VAL A 113 7.07 4.98 20.49
C VAL A 113 6.05 5.98 19.97
N LEU A 114 4.80 6.01 20.42
CA LEU A 114 3.85 7.02 19.91
C LEU A 114 4.01 8.40 20.57
N ALA A 115 4.49 8.46 21.81
CA ALA A 115 4.57 9.68 22.59
C ALA A 115 5.42 10.82 21.97
N PRO A 116 6.62 10.56 21.40
CA PRO A 116 7.42 11.62 20.79
C PRO A 116 6.70 12.33 19.63
N TRP A 117 5.94 11.60 18.82
CA TRP A 117 5.21 12.14 17.68
C TRP A 117 4.03 13.00 18.15
N LEU A 118 3.29 12.56 19.19
CA LEU A 118 2.23 13.37 19.81
C LEU A 118 2.79 14.63 20.48
N ALA A 119 3.99 14.57 21.07
CA ALA A 119 4.65 15.74 21.65
C ALA A 119 5.03 16.77 20.59
N VAL A 120 5.65 16.34 19.48
CA VAL A 120 5.98 17.21 18.33
C VAL A 120 4.71 17.84 17.76
N LEU A 121 3.66 17.04 17.52
CA LEU A 121 2.39 17.55 17.03
C LEU A 121 1.77 18.58 17.98
N SER A 122 1.87 18.38 19.30
CA SER A 122 1.35 19.34 20.27
C SER A 122 2.03 20.70 20.18
N SER A 123 3.36 20.75 20.03
CA SER A 123 4.07 22.02 19.90
C SER A 123 3.76 22.76 18.60
N VAL A 124 3.69 22.04 17.47
CA VAL A 124 3.51 22.67 16.16
C VAL A 124 2.04 22.98 15.86
N ALA A 125 1.09 22.16 16.36
CA ALA A 125 -0.34 22.35 16.15
C ALA A 125 -0.88 23.71 16.61
N LEU A 126 -0.28 24.30 17.64
CA LEU A 126 -0.64 25.64 18.12
C LEU A 126 -0.24 26.75 17.15
N LEU A 127 0.80 26.53 16.33
CA LEU A 127 1.37 27.54 15.45
C LEU A 127 0.62 27.66 14.12
N LEU A 128 0.00 26.57 13.64
CA LEU A 128 -0.62 26.53 12.31
C LEU A 128 -2.12 26.27 12.41
N SER A 129 -2.91 27.04 11.66
CA SER A 129 -4.38 27.04 11.78
C SER A 129 -5.06 25.85 11.08
N THR A 130 -4.45 25.31 10.02
CA THR A 130 -5.03 24.25 9.18
C THR A 130 -4.06 23.10 8.96
N TRP A 131 -4.56 21.88 9.18
CA TRP A 131 -3.80 20.64 9.08
C TRP A 131 -4.53 19.62 8.22
N THR A 132 -3.78 18.78 7.54
CA THR A 132 -4.31 17.66 6.78
C THR A 132 -3.81 16.37 7.42
N VAL A 133 -4.74 15.52 7.88
CA VAL A 133 -4.44 14.20 8.42
C VAL A 133 -4.83 13.18 7.36
N GLU A 134 -3.85 12.45 6.88
CA GLU A 134 -4.02 11.30 6.00
C GLU A 134 -3.94 10.02 6.84
N ILE A 135 -4.88 9.13 6.61
CA ILE A 135 -5.03 7.88 7.36
C ILE A 135 -5.03 6.76 6.34
N GLU A 136 -4.15 5.78 6.52
CA GLU A 136 -4.22 4.52 5.80
C GLU A 136 -4.89 3.50 6.72
N ARG A 137 -6.02 2.95 6.26
CA ARG A 137 -6.74 1.89 6.98
C ARG A 137 -6.55 0.57 6.25
N PRO A 138 -6.22 -0.53 6.96
CA PRO A 138 -6.34 -1.86 6.37
C PRO A 138 -7.80 -2.11 6.02
N ILE A 139 -8.08 -2.73 4.87
CA ILE A 139 -9.45 -3.12 4.52
C ILE A 139 -9.83 -4.29 5.44
N ASP A 140 -10.88 -4.07 6.22
CA ASP A 140 -11.54 -5.06 7.05
C ASP A 140 -12.26 -6.09 6.16
N GLU A 141 -12.05 -7.37 6.47
CA GLU A 141 -12.63 -8.51 5.76
C GLU A 141 -14.16 -8.62 5.91
N ASN A 142 -14.76 -7.73 6.71
CA ASN A 142 -16.19 -7.67 6.97
C ASN A 142 -16.75 -6.34 6.46
N GLY A 143 -16.96 -6.26 5.14
CA GLY A 143 -17.79 -5.22 4.54
C GLY A 143 -19.24 -5.37 5.03
N GLN A 144 -19.65 -4.49 5.95
CA GLN A 144 -21.04 -4.08 6.12
C GLN A 144 -21.16 -2.58 5.87
#